data_AF-A0AAU7AWV9-F1
#
_entry.id   AF-A0AAU7AWV9-F1
#
_cell.length_a   1.000
_cell.length_b   1.000
_cell.length_c   1.000
_cell.angle_alpha   90.00
_cell.angle_beta   90.00
_cell.angle_gamma   90.00
#
_symmetry.space_group_name_H-M   'P 1'
#
loop_
_entity.id
_entity.type
_entity.pdbx_description
1 polymer ?
#
loop_
_entity_poly.entity_id
_entity_poly.type
_entity_poly.pdbx_seq_one_letter_code
_entity_poly.pdbx_strand_id
1 'polypeptide(L)'
;MEEVAVERLPNGTVRLLATPAVADGVALGDVAEVDDGRIVKIVARTGLLEIQVYLPAGRGGDLLEELRSRLGEIGGAVQGGQPRVIVCHVPVEAGFAAVEAAVTAAIGRAEGVE
;
A
#
# COMPACT_ATOMS: atom_id res chain seq x y z
N MET A 1 3.84 -10.50 -13.61
CA MET A 1 3.30 -9.23 -14.14
C MET A 1 1.95 -9.04 -13.49
N GLU A 2 1.74 -7.92 -12.83
CA GLU A 2 0.48 -7.58 -12.15
C GLU A 2 -0.33 -6.62 -13.03
N GLU A 3 -1.64 -6.83 -13.09
CA GLU A 3 -2.56 -5.90 -13.74
C GLU A 3 -3.16 -4.96 -12.69
N VAL A 4 -3.13 -3.66 -12.97
CA VAL A 4 -3.59 -2.63 -12.03
C VAL A 4 -4.76 -1.91 -12.67
N ALA A 5 -5.87 -1.78 -11.94
CA ALA A 5 -7.02 -1.02 -12.41
C ALA A 5 -6.67 0.47 -12.52
N VAL A 6 -7.03 1.09 -13.64
CA VAL A 6 -6.76 2.50 -13.89
C VAL A 6 -7.95 3.22 -14.50
N GLU A 7 -8.03 4.52 -14.25
CA GLU A 7 -8.91 5.47 -14.94
C GLU A 7 -8.09 6.25 -15.97
N ARG A 8 -8.54 6.30 -17.23
CA ARG A 8 -7.89 7.14 -18.26
C ARG A 8 -8.32 8.59 -18.12
N LEU A 9 -7.37 9.52 -18.13
CA LEU A 9 -7.60 10.96 -18.03
C LEU A 9 -7.61 11.62 -19.42
N PRO A 10 -8.25 12.81 -19.58
CA PRO A 10 -8.36 13.49 -20.88
C PRO A 10 -7.02 13.85 -21.55
N ASN A 11 -5.96 14.00 -20.76
CA ASN A 11 -4.61 14.34 -21.23
C ASN A 11 -3.77 13.10 -21.64
N GLY A 12 -4.37 11.91 -21.68
CA GLY A 12 -3.69 10.67 -22.05
C GLY A 12 -2.93 9.97 -20.92
N THR A 13 -2.87 10.58 -19.73
CA THR A 13 -2.33 9.92 -18.52
C THR A 13 -3.38 9.01 -17.88
N VAL A 14 -2.96 8.20 -16.92
CA VAL A 14 -3.85 7.31 -16.16
C VAL A 14 -3.77 7.60 -14.67
N ARG A 15 -4.89 7.47 -13.95
CA ARG A 15 -4.94 7.47 -12.49
C ARG A 15 -5.03 6.04 -11.99
N LEU A 16 -4.19 5.66 -11.03
CA LEU A 16 -4.22 4.35 -10.40
C LEU A 16 -5.43 4.22 -9.48
N LEU A 17 -6.25 3.18 -9.67
CA LEU A 17 -7.44 2.92 -8.86
C LEU A 17 -7.22 1.86 -7.77
N ALA A 18 -6.05 1.22 -7.79
CA ALA A 18 -5.63 0.24 -6.80
C ALA A 18 -4.13 0.37 -6.54
N THR A 19 -3.70 0.03 -5.33
CA THR A 19 -2.28 -0.18 -5.05
C THR A 19 -1.84 -1.53 -5.61
N PRO A 20 -0.75 -1.59 -6.39
CA PRO A 20 -0.17 -2.86 -6.81
C PRO A 20 0.45 -3.60 -5.62
N ALA A 21 0.25 -4.91 -5.55
CA ALA A 21 0.77 -5.74 -4.48
C ALA A 21 2.29 -5.98 -4.58
N VAL A 22 2.88 -5.88 -5.77
CA VAL A 22 4.30 -6.22 -5.99
C VAL A 22 5.07 -5.19 -6.81
N ALA A 23 4.44 -4.08 -7.21
CA ALA A 23 5.12 -3.01 -7.94
C ALA A 23 5.54 -1.89 -6.99
N ASP A 24 6.79 -1.46 -7.11
CA ASP A 24 7.34 -0.39 -6.30
C ASP A 24 7.18 0.98 -6.95
N GLY A 25 7.26 2.03 -6.11
CA GLY A 25 7.36 3.41 -6.57
C GLY A 25 6.05 4.00 -7.09
N VAL A 26 4.90 3.39 -6.78
CA VAL A 26 3.56 3.84 -7.16
C VAL A 26 2.58 3.69 -6.00
N ALA A 27 1.60 4.59 -5.91
CA ALA A 27 0.59 4.60 -4.87
C ALA A 27 -0.83 4.71 -5.43
N LEU A 28 -1.83 4.34 -4.61
CA LEU A 28 -3.23 4.56 -4.94
C LEU A 28 -3.45 6.02 -5.34
N GLY A 29 -4.15 6.23 -6.45
CA GLY A 29 -4.52 7.54 -6.99
C GLY A 29 -3.40 8.30 -7.67
N ASP A 30 -2.15 7.78 -7.70
CA ASP A 30 -1.06 8.40 -8.46
C ASP A 30 -1.47 8.54 -9.93
N VAL A 31 -0.94 9.58 -10.58
CA VAL A 31 -1.14 9.81 -12.00
C VAL A 31 0.13 9.46 -12.76
N ALA A 32 0.00 8.65 -13.79
CA ALA A 32 1.11 8.07 -14.53
C ALA A 32 1.00 8.26 -16.05
N GLU A 33 2.14 8.40 -16.71
CA GLU A 33 2.29 8.15 -18.15
C GLU A 33 2.47 6.66 -18.39
N VAL A 34 1.83 6.15 -19.44
CA VAL A 34 1.85 4.73 -19.82
C VAL A 34 2.30 4.58 -21.27
N ASP A 35 3.25 3.68 -21.51
CA ASP A 35 3.72 3.27 -22.84
C ASP A 35 3.66 1.75 -22.96
N ASP A 36 3.11 1.23 -24.06
CA ASP A 36 2.86 -0.20 -24.28
C ASP A 36 2.26 -0.93 -23.05
N GLY A 37 1.28 -0.28 -22.39
CA GLY A 37 0.61 -0.81 -21.21
C GLY A 37 1.45 -0.81 -19.91
N ARG A 38 2.66 -0.25 -19.93
CA ARG A 38 3.56 -0.14 -18.76
C ARG A 38 3.64 1.29 -18.26
N ILE A 39 3.64 1.46 -16.93
CA ILE A 39 3.94 2.75 -16.30
C ILE A 39 5.40 3.10 -16.63
N VAL A 40 5.60 4.24 -17.29
CA VAL A 40 6.95 4.76 -17.60
C VAL A 40 7.34 5.91 -16.69
N LYS A 41 6.37 6.64 -16.14
CA LYS A 41 6.62 7.80 -15.29
C LYS A 41 5.41 8.13 -14.42
N ILE A 42 5.67 8.50 -13.16
CA ILE A 42 4.66 9.13 -12.30
C ILE A 42 4.75 10.65 -12.47
N VAL A 43 3.62 11.26 -12.86
CA VAL A 43 3.52 12.70 -13.14
C VAL A 43 2.84 13.48 -12.03
N ALA A 44 2.04 12.81 -11.18
CA ALA A 44 1.52 13.40 -9.95
C ALA A 44 1.42 12.35 -8.85
N ARG A 45 1.79 12.75 -7.63
CA ARG A 45 1.71 11.92 -6.42
C ARG A 45 0.49 12.28 -5.59
N THR A 46 -0.16 11.30 -4.99
CA THR A 46 -1.27 11.54 -4.04
C THR A 46 -0.80 11.98 -2.66
N GLY A 47 0.47 11.75 -2.34
CA GLY A 47 0.98 11.91 -0.97
C GLY A 47 0.67 10.69 -0.09
N LEU A 48 0.25 9.57 -0.67
CA LEU A 48 0.19 8.29 0.03
C LEU A 48 1.55 7.58 -0.01
N LEU A 49 1.91 6.98 1.12
CA LEU A 49 2.96 6.00 1.25
C LEU A 49 2.32 4.62 1.24
N GLU A 50 2.67 3.78 0.27
CA GLU A 50 2.27 2.39 0.21
C GLU A 50 3.24 1.50 0.98
N ILE A 51 2.68 0.53 1.68
CA ILE A 51 3.39 -0.39 2.57
C ILE A 51 2.98 -1.81 2.17
N GLN A 52 3.97 -2.61 1.80
CA GLN A 52 3.80 -4.03 1.51
C GLN A 52 4.34 -4.84 2.69
N VAL A 53 3.47 -5.60 3.36
CA VAL A 53 3.84 -6.48 4.46
C VAL A 53 3.84 -7.92 3.97
N TYR A 54 5.02 -8.51 3.85
CA TYR A 54 5.20 -9.88 3.35
C TYR A 54 5.14 -10.91 4.48
N LEU A 55 4.39 -11.99 4.26
CA LEU A 55 4.09 -12.98 5.29
C LEU A 55 4.24 -14.43 4.81
N PRO A 56 4.65 -15.35 5.70
CA PRO A 56 4.48 -16.78 5.48
C PRO A 56 2.99 -17.15 5.32
N ALA A 57 2.71 -18.19 4.54
CA ALA A 57 1.34 -18.65 4.34
C ALA A 57 0.68 -19.05 5.67
N GLY A 58 -0.59 -18.68 5.85
CA GLY A 58 -1.40 -19.07 7.01
C GLY A 58 -1.26 -18.19 8.26
N ARG A 59 -0.54 -17.07 8.18
CA ARG A 59 -0.28 -16.14 9.32
C ARG A 59 -0.96 -14.77 9.19
N GLY A 60 -1.91 -14.61 8.26
CA GLY A 60 -2.41 -13.30 7.84
C GLY A 60 -3.59 -12.72 8.64
N GLY A 61 -4.33 -13.53 9.42
CA GLY A 61 -5.58 -13.11 10.05
C GLY A 61 -5.39 -12.01 11.10
N ASP A 62 -4.75 -12.36 12.22
CA ASP A 62 -4.57 -11.47 13.37
C ASP A 62 -3.76 -10.22 13.01
N LEU A 63 -2.74 -10.38 12.16
CA LEU A 63 -1.92 -9.26 11.69
C LEU A 63 -2.72 -8.27 10.85
N LEU A 64 -3.69 -8.72 10.06
CA LEU A 64 -4.52 -7.83 9.25
C LEU A 64 -5.39 -6.93 10.13
N GLU A 65 -5.95 -7.47 11.21
CA GLU A 65 -6.73 -6.69 12.17
C GLU A 65 -5.85 -5.70 12.94
N GLU A 66 -4.67 -6.14 13.39
CA GLU A 66 -3.69 -5.26 14.05
C GLU A 66 -3.20 -4.11 13.15
N LEU A 67 -2.89 -4.40 11.88
CA LEU A 67 -2.50 -3.39 10.90
C LEU A 67 -3.65 -2.41 10.64
N ARG A 68 -4.89 -2.89 10.50
CA ARG A 68 -6.07 -2.01 10.35
C ARG A 68 -6.21 -1.06 11.53
N SER A 69 -6.08 -1.59 12.76
CA SER A 69 -6.21 -0.78 13.96
C SER A 69 -5.10 0.28 14.03
N ARG A 70 -3.84 -0.13 13.94
CA ARG A 70 -2.69 0.75 14.20
C ARG A 70 -2.44 1.76 13.08
N LEU A 71 -2.56 1.33 11.82
CA LEU A 71 -2.44 2.27 10.72
C LEU A 71 -3.62 3.24 10.69
N GLY A 72 -4.81 2.81 11.12
CA GLY A 72 -5.98 3.67 11.28
C GLY A 72 -5.74 4.85 12.23
N GLU A 73 -4.96 4.67 13.30
CA GLU A 73 -4.61 5.74 14.25
C GLU A 73 -3.79 6.88 13.61
N ILE A 74 -3.06 6.57 12.53
CA ILE A 74 -2.24 7.54 11.78
C ILE A 74 -2.85 7.88 10.41
N GLY A 75 -4.15 7.65 10.23
CA GLY A 75 -4.91 8.00 9.02
C GLY A 75 -4.70 7.05 7.84
N GLY A 76 -4.09 5.89 8.07
CA GLY A 76 -3.90 4.85 7.06
C GLY A 76 -5.05 3.86 6.96
N ALA A 77 -4.95 2.97 5.97
CA ALA A 77 -5.90 1.89 5.76
C ALA A 77 -5.24 0.66 5.12
N VAL A 78 -5.84 -0.51 5.38
CA VAL A 78 -5.53 -1.77 4.68
C VAL A 78 -6.44 -1.90 3.47
N GLN A 79 -5.87 -1.90 2.26
CA GLN A 79 -6.61 -2.07 1.01
C GLN A 79 -7.05 -3.52 0.79
N GLY A 80 -6.23 -4.46 1.24
CA GLY A 80 -6.43 -5.89 1.03
C GLY A 80 -5.09 -6.63 1.01
N GLY A 81 -5.10 -7.87 0.56
CA GLY A 81 -3.88 -8.65 0.44
C GLY A 81 -4.07 -9.90 -0.40
N GLN A 82 -2.98 -10.38 -0.99
CA GLN A 82 -2.88 -11.77 -1.45
C GLN A 82 -2.50 -12.65 -0.25
N PRO A 83 -2.56 -14.00 -0.33
CA PRO A 83 -2.29 -14.87 0.82
C PRO A 83 -0.93 -14.70 1.52
N ARG A 84 0.01 -13.95 0.92
CA ARG A 84 1.39 -13.72 1.40
C ARG A 84 1.81 -12.25 1.42
N VAL A 85 0.94 -11.31 1.05
CA VAL A 85 1.25 -9.88 1.08
C VAL A 85 0.01 -9.10 1.48
N ILE A 86 0.15 -8.24 2.49
CA ILE A 86 -0.87 -7.27 2.87
C ILE A 86 -0.43 -5.91 2.34
N VAL A 87 -1.34 -5.21 1.67
CA VAL A 87 -1.11 -3.90 1.10
C VAL A 87 -1.86 -2.86 1.90
N CYS A 88 -1.12 -1.88 2.41
CA CYS A 88 -1.64 -0.79 3.22
C CYS A 88 -1.14 0.54 2.68
N HIS A 89 -1.89 1.61 2.94
CA HIS A 89 -1.41 2.97 2.71
C HIS A 89 -1.56 3.84 3.94
N VAL A 90 -0.74 4.88 4.01
CA VAL A 90 -0.80 5.96 5.01
C VAL A 90 -0.51 7.29 4.32
N PRO A 91 -1.06 8.41 4.79
CA PRO A 91 -0.59 9.72 4.37
C PRO A 91 0.90 9.90 4.70
N VAL A 92 1.70 10.39 3.76
CA VAL A 92 3.15 10.61 3.97
C VAL A 92 3.42 11.60 5.11
N GLU A 93 2.47 12.51 5.36
CA GLU A 93 2.49 13.47 6.46
C GLU A 93 2.42 12.84 7.86
N ALA A 94 1.97 11.57 7.99
CA ALA A 94 2.06 10.83 9.24
C ALA A 94 3.51 10.63 9.70
N GLY A 95 4.46 10.66 8.76
CA GLY A 95 5.89 10.55 9.02
C GLY A 95 6.37 9.11 9.21
N PHE A 96 7.56 8.82 8.67
CA PHE A 96 8.11 7.46 8.63
C PHE A 96 8.25 6.82 10.01
N ALA A 97 8.63 7.58 11.05
CA ALA A 97 8.78 7.05 12.40
C ALA A 97 7.45 6.52 12.99
N ALA A 98 6.33 7.21 12.74
CA ALA A 98 5.03 6.76 13.21
C ALA A 98 4.58 5.51 12.46
N VAL A 99 4.85 5.46 11.15
CA VAL A 99 4.57 4.30 10.30
C VAL A 99 5.35 3.08 10.74
N GLU A 100 6.66 3.22 10.95
CA GLU A 100 7.53 2.15 11.43
C GLU A 100 7.05 1.63 12.79
N ALA A 101 6.76 2.53 13.73
CA ALA A 101 6.25 2.14 15.05
C ALA A 101 4.92 1.38 14.96
N ALA A 102 3.98 1.83 14.12
CA ALA A 102 2.70 1.17 13.92
C ALA A 102 2.87 -0.25 13.33
N VAL A 103 3.71 -0.39 12.30
CA VAL A 103 3.97 -1.69 11.64
C VAL A 103 4.70 -2.65 12.57
N THR A 104 5.76 -2.19 13.25
CA THR A 104 6.52 -3.02 14.20
C THR A 104 5.62 -3.51 15.34
N ALA A 105 4.77 -2.64 15.90
CA ALA A 105 3.88 -3.03 16.97
C ALA A 105 2.78 -4.01 16.50
N ALA A 106 2.29 -3.87 15.26
CA ALA A 106 1.35 -4.81 14.66
C ALA A 106 1.97 -6.21 14.54
N ILE A 107 3.21 -6.28 14.03
CA ILE A 107 3.95 -7.53 13.86
C ILE A 107 4.25 -8.18 15.21
N GLY A 108 4.80 -7.43 16.18
CA GLY A 108 5.12 -7.95 17.50
C GLY A 108 3.91 -8.56 18.19
N ARG A 109 2.75 -7.89 18.13
CA ARG A 109 1.51 -8.40 18.72
C ARG A 109 0.98 -9.65 18.02
N ALA A 110 1.04 -9.71 16.69
CA ALA A 110 0.65 -10.88 15.93
C ALA A 110 1.59 -12.09 16.15
N GLU A 111 2.86 -11.86 16.50
CA GLU A 111 3.82 -12.91 16.82
C GLU A 111 3.84 -13.29 18.31
N GLY A 112 3.12 -12.56 19.17
CA GLY A 112 3.12 -12.76 20.62
C GLY A 112 4.42 -12.33 21.30
N VAL A 113 5.15 -11.39 20.69
CA VAL A 113 6.40 -10.82 21.20
C VAL A 113 6.11 -9.38 21.64
N GLU A 114 5.97 -9.18 22.95
CA GLU A 114 5.89 -7.85 23.60
C GLU A 114 7.25 -7.44 24.19
#